data_AF-A0A7J3IKC5-F1
#
_entry.id   AF-A0A7J3IKC5-F1
#
_cell.length_a   1.000
_cell.length_b   1.000
_cell.length_c   1.000
_cell.angle_alpha   90.00
_cell.angle_beta   90.00
_cell.angle_gamma   90.00
#
_symmetry.space_group_name_H-M   'P 1'
#
loop_
_entity.id
_entity.type
_entity.pdbx_description
1 polymer ?
#
loop_
_entity_poly.entity_id
_entity_poly.type
_entity_poly.pdbx_seq_one_letter_code
_entity_poly.pdbx_strand_id
1 'polypeptide(L)'
;MSKKGLGVWFFSTLTAIAAVHLIDAANAFLFNKPAVLLSLYPFDEAKIQAITPNIYFLATAASTALFWGLTCAIAFENPVETFLNKILSEAKKQSAVETQLLEEKSEILDAMNETIEMNSQILSQVKDVVYNIRAEIKEIQPLKEAMERIKTELSILKRELKIFEEKLKYPNLCLACGK
;
A
#
# COMPACT_ATOMS: atom_id res chain seq x y z
N MET A 1 25.06 -31.99 0.39
CA MET A 1 23.98 -32.82 0.97
C MET A 1 23.83 -32.43 2.43
N SER A 2 22.68 -31.91 2.86
CA SER A 2 22.49 -31.47 4.25
C SER A 2 22.51 -32.66 5.21
N LYS A 3 22.90 -32.45 6.47
CA LYS A 3 22.85 -33.47 7.54
C LYS A 3 21.47 -34.15 7.64
N LYS A 4 20.39 -33.41 7.31
CA LYS A 4 19.02 -33.92 7.24
C LYS A 4 18.83 -34.94 6.10
N GLY A 5 19.39 -34.67 4.92
CA GLY A 5 19.32 -35.59 3.78
C GLY A 5 20.01 -36.94 4.07
N LEU A 6 21.14 -36.91 4.78
CA LEU A 6 21.81 -38.14 5.22
C LEU A 6 20.98 -38.92 6.25
N GLY A 7 20.34 -38.21 7.19
CA GLY A 7 19.43 -38.82 8.17
C GLY A 7 18.21 -39.47 7.51
N VAL A 8 17.53 -38.76 6.60
CA VAL A 8 16.39 -39.31 5.85
C VAL A 8 16.81 -40.52 5.04
N TRP A 9 17.96 -40.48 4.36
CA TRP A 9 18.46 -41.61 3.59
C TRP A 9 18.75 -42.84 4.47
N PHE A 10 19.41 -42.64 5.61
CA PHE A 10 19.75 -43.73 6.54
C PHE A 10 18.49 -44.37 7.13
N PHE A 11 17.59 -43.57 7.70
CA PHE A 11 16.37 -44.09 8.31
C PHE A 11 15.39 -44.66 7.30
N SER A 12 15.27 -44.08 6.10
CA SER A 12 14.45 -44.63 5.02
C SER A 12 14.96 -46.01 4.56
N THR A 13 16.28 -46.20 4.50
CA THR A 13 16.88 -47.49 4.17
C THR A 13 16.60 -48.52 5.25
N LEU A 14 16.72 -48.13 6.53
CA LEU A 14 16.36 -49.00 7.66
C LEU A 14 14.86 -49.35 7.67
N THR A 15 13.98 -48.40 7.37
CA THR A 15 12.54 -48.67 7.23
C THR A 15 12.26 -49.66 6.11
N ALA A 16 12.94 -49.55 4.96
CA ALA A 16 12.77 -50.47 3.84
C ALA A 16 13.18 -51.90 4.25
N ILE A 17 14.31 -52.05 4.94
CA ILE A 17 14.77 -53.35 5.46
C ILE A 17 13.75 -53.90 6.46
N ALA A 18 13.32 -53.09 7.44
CA ALA A 18 12.34 -53.49 8.43
C ALA A 18 10.99 -53.89 7.81
N ALA A 19 10.56 -53.21 6.74
CA ALA A 19 9.34 -53.54 6.01
C ALA A 19 9.44 -54.89 5.28
N VAL A 20 10.60 -55.24 4.71
CA VAL A 20 10.82 -56.57 4.12
C VAL A 20 10.72 -57.66 5.20
N HIS A 21 11.32 -57.44 6.37
CA HIS A 21 11.17 -58.34 7.52
C HIS A 21 9.73 -58.42 8.01
N LEU A 22 8.98 -57.32 7.98
CA LEU A 22 7.57 -57.30 8.35
C LEU A 22 6.71 -58.12 7.38
N ILE A 23 7.00 -58.07 6.08
CA ILE A 23 6.31 -58.89 5.07
C ILE A 23 6.59 -60.38 5.30
N ASP A 24 7.85 -60.75 5.56
CA ASP A 24 8.22 -62.13 5.91
C ASP A 24 7.55 -62.58 7.21
N ALA A 25 7.56 -61.74 8.25
CA ALA A 25 6.92 -62.01 9.52
C ALA A 25 5.40 -62.13 9.41
N ALA A 26 4.76 -61.29 8.59
CA ALA A 26 3.33 -61.38 8.31
C ALA A 26 2.99 -62.69 7.59
N ASN A 27 3.80 -63.11 6.62
CA ASN A 27 3.62 -64.40 5.96
C ASN A 27 3.80 -65.58 6.92
N ALA A 28 4.83 -65.53 7.78
CA ALA A 28 5.07 -66.54 8.81
C ALA A 28 3.91 -66.62 9.80
N PHE A 29 3.39 -65.47 10.24
CA PHE A 29 2.27 -65.37 11.18
C PHE A 29 0.94 -65.84 10.58
N LEU A 30 0.59 -65.40 9.37
CA LEU A 30 -0.70 -65.69 8.72
C LEU A 30 -0.80 -67.13 8.21
N PHE A 31 0.30 -67.68 7.68
CA PHE A 31 0.31 -69.01 7.05
C PHE A 31 0.98 -70.08 7.92
N ASN A 32 1.37 -69.74 9.15
CA ASN A 32 2.09 -70.61 10.08
C ASN A 32 3.34 -71.26 9.42
N LYS A 33 4.06 -70.47 8.62
CA LYS A 33 5.27 -70.87 7.90
C LYS A 33 6.51 -70.43 8.69
N PRO A 34 7.65 -71.12 8.54
CA PRO A 34 8.91 -70.66 9.13
C PRO A 34 9.32 -69.30 8.53
N ALA A 35 9.92 -68.44 9.36
CA ALA A 35 10.47 -67.15 8.92
C ALA A 35 11.73 -67.39 8.08
N VAL A 36 11.60 -67.31 6.76
CA VAL A 36 12.68 -67.63 5.81
C VAL A 36 13.78 -66.58 5.86
N LEU A 37 13.43 -65.33 6.14
CA LEU A 37 14.42 -64.26 6.17
C LEU A 37 15.31 -64.36 7.41
N LEU A 38 14.79 -64.85 8.54
CA LEU A 38 15.58 -65.05 9.76
C LEU A 38 16.64 -66.15 9.60
N SER A 39 16.36 -67.20 8.81
CA SER A 39 17.27 -68.32 8.60
C SER A 39 18.45 -67.98 7.68
N LEU A 40 18.44 -66.83 7.01
CA LEU A 40 19.57 -66.34 6.21
C LEU A 40 20.67 -65.69 7.05
N TYR A 41 20.37 -65.36 8.31
CA TYR A 41 21.36 -64.75 9.20
C TYR A 41 22.18 -65.83 9.91
N PRO A 42 23.49 -65.60 10.14
CA PRO A 42 24.38 -66.56 10.77
C PRO A 42 24.18 -66.60 12.30
N PHE A 43 22.95 -66.87 12.75
CA PHE A 43 22.61 -67.09 14.15
C PHE A 43 22.47 -68.58 14.47
N ASP A 44 22.72 -68.96 15.72
CA ASP A 44 22.51 -70.33 16.18
C ASP A 44 21.04 -70.74 15.95
N GLU A 45 20.81 -71.90 15.33
CA GLU A 45 19.46 -72.39 15.01
C GLU A 45 18.57 -72.47 16.26
N ALA A 46 19.15 -72.82 17.42
CA ALA A 46 18.45 -72.85 18.70
C ALA A 46 17.90 -71.48 19.13
N LYS A 47 18.59 -70.38 18.79
CA LYS A 47 18.15 -69.00 19.09
C LYS A 47 17.08 -68.53 18.11
N ILE A 48 17.16 -68.94 16.85
CA ILE A 48 16.13 -68.65 15.83
C ILE A 48 14.82 -69.36 16.19
N GLN A 49 14.88 -70.63 16.59
CA GLN A 49 13.70 -71.41 16.98
C GLN A 49 13.00 -70.89 18.25
N ALA A 50 13.72 -70.17 19.11
CA ALA A 50 13.14 -69.53 20.28
C ALA A 50 12.25 -68.31 19.93
N ILE A 51 12.41 -67.75 18.73
CA ILE A 51 11.62 -66.59 18.27
C ILE A 51 10.33 -67.11 17.64
N THR A 52 9.22 -66.97 18.38
CA THR A 52 7.90 -67.33 17.83
C THR A 52 7.48 -66.36 16.73
N PRO A 53 6.66 -66.79 15.75
CA PRO A 53 6.17 -65.92 14.68
C PRO A 53 5.48 -64.65 15.18
N ASN A 54 4.78 -64.72 16.32
CA ASN A 54 4.12 -63.58 16.93
C ASN A 54 5.12 -62.53 17.44
N ILE A 55 6.20 -62.98 18.11
CA ILE A 55 7.25 -62.08 18.60
C ILE A 55 7.99 -61.44 17.43
N TYR A 56 8.29 -62.22 16.39
CA TYR A 56 8.93 -61.70 15.18
C TYR A 56 8.06 -60.66 14.46
N PHE A 57 6.77 -60.92 14.31
CA PHE A 57 5.82 -59.98 13.71
C PHE A 57 5.71 -58.69 14.52
N LEU A 58 5.56 -58.78 15.85
CA LEU A 58 5.46 -57.58 16.69
C LEU A 58 6.75 -56.75 16.66
N ALA A 59 7.91 -57.39 16.72
CA ALA A 59 9.20 -56.71 16.69
C ALA A 59 9.47 -56.00 15.35
N THR A 60 9.12 -56.65 14.24
CA THR A 60 9.28 -56.08 12.89
C THR A 60 8.26 -54.97 12.62
N ALA A 61 7.04 -55.10 13.12
CA ALA A 61 6.02 -54.05 13.03
C ALA A 61 6.42 -52.80 13.84
N ALA A 62 6.87 -52.99 15.09
CA ALA A 62 7.32 -51.91 15.95
C ALA A 62 8.54 -51.18 15.37
N SER A 63 9.54 -51.92 14.90
CA SER A 63 10.73 -51.32 14.28
C SER A 63 10.39 -50.57 12.98
N THR A 64 9.53 -51.11 12.14
CA THR A 64 9.06 -50.42 10.91
C THR A 64 8.36 -49.12 11.26
N ALA A 65 7.44 -49.13 12.23
CA ALA A 65 6.73 -47.93 12.67
C ALA A 65 7.68 -46.88 13.27
N LEU A 66 8.66 -47.29 14.07
CA LEU A 66 9.66 -46.39 14.66
C LEU A 66 10.54 -45.73 13.60
N PHE A 67 11.13 -46.51 12.69
CA PHE A 67 12.00 -45.94 11.65
C PHE A 67 11.22 -45.07 10.67
N TRP A 68 10.00 -45.47 10.31
CA TRP A 68 9.11 -44.64 9.50
C TRP A 68 8.77 -43.33 10.20
N GLY A 69 8.38 -43.40 11.48
CA GLY A 69 8.08 -42.22 12.31
C GLY A 69 9.27 -41.26 12.41
N LEU A 70 10.48 -41.78 12.64
CA LEU A 70 11.71 -40.98 12.67
C LEU A 70 12.02 -40.35 11.30
N THR A 71 11.84 -41.10 10.20
CA THR A 71 12.02 -40.59 8.84
C THR A 71 11.07 -39.42 8.57
N CYS A 72 9.79 -39.60 8.91
CA CYS A 72 8.77 -38.55 8.79
C CYS A 72 9.10 -37.33 9.66
N ALA A 73 9.50 -37.52 10.92
CA ALA A 73 9.90 -36.42 11.79
C ALA A 73 11.04 -35.61 11.15
N ILE A 74 12.13 -36.25 10.74
CA ILE A 74 13.28 -35.56 10.16
C ILE A 74 12.93 -34.88 8.81
N ALA A 75 12.08 -35.51 8.00
CA ALA A 75 11.66 -34.98 6.71
C ALA A 75 10.69 -33.79 6.82
N PHE A 76 9.75 -33.84 7.77
CA PHE A 76 8.66 -32.86 7.91
C PHE A 76 8.91 -31.75 8.94
N GLU A 77 9.90 -31.89 9.81
CA GLU A 77 10.28 -30.86 10.80
C GLU A 77 10.79 -29.56 10.14
N ASN A 78 11.14 -29.56 8.85
CA ASN A 78 11.65 -28.38 8.13
C ASN A 78 10.63 -27.63 7.25
N PRO A 79 9.78 -28.29 6.43
CA PRO A 79 8.89 -27.58 5.50
C PRO A 79 7.82 -26.73 6.19
N VAL A 80 7.22 -27.20 7.29
CA VAL A 80 6.16 -26.46 7.99
C VAL A 80 6.71 -25.23 8.68
N GLU A 81 7.83 -25.36 9.39
CA GLU A 81 8.50 -24.24 10.05
C GLU A 81 9.01 -23.22 9.02
N THR A 82 9.57 -23.68 7.90
CA THR A 82 10.00 -22.80 6.80
C THR A 82 8.82 -22.06 6.17
N PHE A 83 7.69 -22.74 5.97
CA PHE A 83 6.47 -22.15 5.43
C PHE A 83 5.87 -21.10 6.38
N LEU A 84 5.76 -21.42 7.67
CA LEU A 84 5.27 -20.49 8.70
C LEU A 84 6.18 -19.27 8.82
N ASN A 85 7.50 -19.48 8.88
CA ASN A 85 8.47 -18.38 8.91
C ASN A 85 8.40 -17.52 7.66
N LYS A 86 8.20 -18.13 6.48
CA LYS A 86 8.02 -17.38 5.24
C LYS A 86 6.75 -16.54 5.28
N ILE A 87 5.60 -17.10 5.66
CA ILE A 87 4.34 -16.36 5.79
C ILE A 87 4.47 -15.21 6.79
N LEU A 88 5.05 -15.46 7.98
CA LEU A 88 5.24 -14.43 8.99
C LEU A 88 6.18 -13.32 8.49
N SER A 89 7.23 -13.67 7.74
CA SER A 89 8.14 -12.70 7.16
C SER A 89 7.48 -11.85 6.05
N GLU A 90 6.62 -12.46 5.23
CA GLU A 90 5.88 -11.79 4.16
C GLU A 90 4.81 -10.86 4.76
N ALA A 91 4.06 -11.32 5.77
CA ALA A 91 3.10 -10.50 6.50
C ALA A 91 3.77 -9.29 7.19
N LYS A 92 4.95 -9.49 7.80
CA LYS A 92 5.71 -8.38 8.42
C LYS A 92 6.19 -7.37 7.38
N LYS A 93 6.64 -7.82 6.20
CA LYS A 93 7.04 -6.93 5.10
C LYS A 93 5.84 -6.15 4.56
N GLN A 94 4.71 -6.82 4.36
CA GLN A 94 3.50 -6.16 3.88
C GLN A 94 3.04 -5.07 4.86
N SER A 95 2.98 -5.37 6.15
CA SER A 95 2.64 -4.39 7.18
C SER A 95 3.59 -3.19 7.18
N ALA A 96 4.90 -3.40 7.05
CA ALA A 96 5.87 -2.30 7.00
C ALA A 96 5.69 -1.40 5.76
N VAL A 97 5.40 -1.99 4.61
CA VAL A 97 5.13 -1.24 3.37
C VAL A 97 3.82 -0.45 3.49
N GLU A 98 2.78 -1.05 4.08
CA GLU A 98 1.50 -0.36 4.32
C GLU A 98 1.67 0.82 5.30
N THR A 99 2.48 0.67 6.35
CA THR A 99 2.82 1.77 7.27
C THR A 99 3.56 2.90 6.56
N GLN A 100 4.58 2.58 5.75
CA GLN A 100 5.32 3.60 4.98
C GLN A 100 4.42 4.36 4.00
N LEU A 101 3.53 3.66 3.30
CA LEU A 101 2.59 4.29 2.36
C LEU A 101 1.57 5.18 3.09
N LEU A 102 1.12 4.78 4.27
CA LEU A 102 0.25 5.60 5.12
C LEU A 102 0.96 6.87 5.59
N GLU A 103 2.22 6.78 5.99
CA GLU A 103 3.04 7.91 6.41
C GLU A 103 3.24 8.90 5.25
N GLU A 104 3.62 8.43 4.06
CA GLU A 104 3.76 9.26 2.85
C GLU A 104 2.43 9.95 2.48
N LYS A 105 1.30 9.24 2.56
CA LYS A 105 -0.02 9.85 2.31
C LYS A 105 -0.40 10.87 3.37
N SER A 106 -0.01 10.67 4.63
CA SER A 106 -0.22 11.63 5.70
C SER A 106 0.56 12.92 5.43
N GLU A 107 1.84 12.81 5.08
CA GLU A 107 2.69 13.97 4.75
C GLU A 107 2.13 14.78 3.58
N ILE A 108 1.62 14.11 2.54
CA ILE A 108 0.96 14.79 1.41
C ILE A 108 -0.31 15.52 1.88
N LEU A 109 -1.10 14.91 2.77
CA LEU A 109 -2.30 15.55 3.31
C LEU A 109 -1.97 16.79 4.14
N ASP A 110 -0.91 16.72 4.94
CA ASP A 110 -0.42 17.85 5.73
C ASP A 110 0.05 19.00 4.83
N ALA A 111 0.83 18.71 3.78
CA ALA A 111 1.26 19.70 2.79
C ALA A 111 0.07 20.34 2.03
N MET A 112 -0.97 19.55 1.71
CA MET A 112 -2.20 20.06 1.12
C MET A 112 -2.94 20.98 2.09
N ASN A 113 -3.01 20.63 3.36
CA ASN A 113 -3.65 21.45 4.39
C ASN A 113 -2.94 22.79 4.57
N GLU A 114 -1.60 22.79 4.66
CA GLU A 114 -0.79 24.02 4.70
C GLU A 114 -1.03 24.91 3.48
N THR A 115 -1.11 24.30 2.28
CA THR A 115 -1.39 25.03 1.04
C THR A 115 -2.79 25.67 1.05
N ILE A 116 -3.80 24.96 1.55
CA ILE A 116 -5.16 25.48 1.69
C ILE A 116 -5.19 26.66 2.67
N GLU A 117 -4.49 26.54 3.79
CA GLU A 117 -4.41 27.60 4.79
C GLU A 117 -3.73 28.86 4.24
N MET A 118 -2.61 28.70 3.54
CA MET A 118 -1.93 29.80 2.85
C MET A 118 -2.85 30.47 1.80
N ASN A 119 -3.55 29.68 0.99
CA ASN A 119 -4.49 30.21 -0.01
C ASN A 119 -5.65 30.97 0.65
N SER A 120 -6.15 30.48 1.79
CA SER A 120 -7.18 31.16 2.58
C SER A 120 -6.71 32.53 3.09
N GLN A 121 -5.47 32.60 3.59
CA GLN A 121 -4.86 33.87 4.01
C GLN A 121 -4.72 34.86 2.84
N ILE A 122 -4.23 34.39 1.69
CA ILE A 122 -4.14 35.22 0.47
C ILE A 122 -5.52 35.73 0.05
N LEU A 123 -6.54 34.87 0.04
CA LEU A 123 -7.90 35.27 -0.29
C LEU A 123 -8.45 36.33 0.66
N SER A 124 -8.13 36.23 1.96
CA SER A 124 -8.48 37.26 2.94
C SER A 124 -7.83 38.59 2.62
N GLN A 125 -6.52 38.59 2.31
CA GLN A 125 -5.80 39.81 1.94
C GLN A 125 -6.36 40.44 0.65
N VAL A 126 -6.64 39.62 -0.37
CA VAL A 126 -7.27 40.09 -1.62
C VAL A 126 -8.63 40.71 -1.35
N LYS A 127 -9.44 40.10 -0.47
CA LYS A 127 -10.72 40.64 -0.05
C LYS A 127 -10.58 42.02 0.59
N ASP A 128 -9.61 42.22 1.48
CA ASP A 128 -9.35 43.50 2.12
C ASP A 128 -8.93 44.58 1.12
N VAL A 129 -8.04 44.25 0.18
CA VAL A 129 -7.64 45.15 -0.91
C VAL A 129 -8.85 45.55 -1.77
N VAL A 130 -9.73 44.60 -2.10
CA VAL A 130 -10.96 44.89 -2.87
C VAL A 130 -11.90 45.82 -2.10
N TYR A 131 -12.02 45.67 -0.78
CA TYR A 131 -12.80 46.60 0.04
C TYR A 131 -12.22 48.01 0.04
N ASN A 132 -10.90 48.14 0.16
CA ASN A 132 -10.20 49.43 0.13
C ASN A 132 -10.38 50.12 -1.23
N ILE A 133 -10.14 49.42 -2.34
CA ILE A 133 -10.37 49.94 -3.70
C ILE A 133 -11.82 50.38 -3.87
N ARG A 134 -12.79 49.60 -3.38
CA ARG A 134 -14.21 49.96 -3.44
C ARG A 134 -14.50 51.23 -2.65
N ALA A 135 -13.86 51.44 -1.51
CA ALA A 135 -14.01 52.66 -0.73
C ALA A 135 -13.44 53.87 -1.49
N GLU A 136 -12.22 53.77 -2.02
CA GLU A 136 -11.60 54.83 -2.81
C GLU A 136 -12.42 55.19 -4.06
N ILE A 137 -12.96 54.20 -4.78
CA ILE A 137 -13.85 54.45 -5.93
C ILE A 137 -15.09 55.26 -5.52
N LYS A 138 -15.68 54.97 -4.35
CA LYS A 138 -16.82 55.75 -3.84
C LYS A 138 -16.45 57.20 -3.54
N GLU A 139 -15.22 57.46 -3.10
CA GLU A 139 -14.73 58.83 -2.86
C GLU A 139 -14.44 59.60 -4.16
N ILE A 140 -13.99 58.91 -5.22
CA ILE A 140 -13.73 59.52 -6.54
C ILE A 140 -15.02 59.80 -7.31
N GLN A 141 -16.08 59.02 -7.08
CA GLN A 141 -17.36 59.16 -7.77
C GLN A 141 -17.98 60.58 -7.74
N PRO A 142 -18.05 61.31 -6.61
CA PRO A 142 -18.55 62.69 -6.59
C PRO A 142 -17.64 63.66 -7.36
N LEU A 143 -16.32 63.42 -7.39
CA LEU A 143 -15.38 64.22 -8.20
C LEU A 143 -15.68 64.07 -9.69
N LYS A 144 -15.97 62.84 -10.14
CA LYS A 144 -16.38 62.56 -11.53
C LYS A 144 -17.67 63.31 -11.89
N GLU A 145 -18.67 63.29 -11.00
CA GLU A 145 -19.92 64.02 -11.21
C GLU A 145 -19.72 65.54 -11.25
N ALA A 146 -18.89 66.09 -10.36
CA ALA A 146 -18.54 67.50 -10.34
C ALA A 146 -17.81 67.92 -11.63
N MET A 147 -16.89 67.08 -12.12
CA MET A 147 -16.16 67.33 -13.37
C MET A 147 -17.11 67.38 -14.58
N GLU A 148 -18.09 66.47 -14.66
CA GLU A 148 -19.09 66.51 -15.74
C GLU A 148 -19.97 67.77 -15.65
N ARG A 149 -20.36 68.22 -14.44
CA ARG A 149 -21.08 69.49 -14.26
C ARG A 149 -20.27 70.68 -14.76
N ILE A 150 -19.01 70.81 -14.33
CA ILE A 150 -18.11 71.88 -14.77
C ILE A 150 -17.95 71.87 -16.30
N LYS A 151 -17.80 70.68 -16.90
CA LYS A 151 -17.71 70.52 -18.36
C LYS A 151 -18.97 71.02 -19.07
N THR A 152 -20.15 70.75 -18.52
CA THR A 152 -21.41 71.28 -19.08
C THR A 152 -21.49 72.81 -18.95
N GLU A 153 -21.13 73.38 -17.81
CA GLU A 153 -21.11 74.84 -17.60
C GLU A 153 -20.13 75.53 -18.54
N LEU A 154 -18.91 74.99 -18.70
CA LEU A 154 -17.94 75.47 -19.68
C LEU A 154 -18.49 75.45 -21.11
N SER A 155 -19.24 74.40 -21.47
CA SER A 155 -19.85 74.31 -22.79
C SER A 155 -20.94 75.37 -23.03
N ILE A 156 -21.69 75.73 -21.98
CA ILE A 156 -22.69 76.80 -22.01
C ILE A 156 -21.99 78.15 -22.13
N LEU A 157 -21.01 78.41 -21.27
CA LEU A 157 -20.22 79.65 -21.28
C LEU A 157 -19.54 79.88 -22.64
N LYS A 158 -19.02 78.82 -23.26
CA LYS A 158 -18.43 78.87 -24.60
C LYS A 158 -19.45 79.27 -25.67
N ARG A 159 -20.70 78.82 -25.57
CA ARG A 159 -21.78 79.24 -26.48
C ARG A 159 -22.14 80.71 -26.25
N GLU A 160 -22.26 81.14 -25.00
CA GLU A 160 -22.57 82.53 -24.65
C GLU A 160 -21.50 83.50 -25.14
N LEU A 161 -20.21 83.17 -24.95
CA LEU A 161 -19.09 83.95 -25.48
C LEU A 161 -19.15 84.06 -27.01
N LYS A 162 -19.49 82.98 -27.71
CA LYS A 162 -19.64 83.00 -29.17
C LYS A 162 -20.78 83.93 -29.61
N ILE A 163 -21.92 83.90 -28.92
CA ILE A 163 -23.05 84.82 -29.18
C ILE A 163 -22.63 86.27 -28.92
N PHE A 164 -21.88 86.52 -27.85
CA PHE A 164 -21.38 87.86 -27.52
C PHE A 164 -20.37 88.36 -28.57
N GLU A 165 -19.47 87.49 -29.03
CA GLU A 165 -18.52 87.78 -30.11
C GLU A 165 -19.26 88.10 -31.42
N GLU A 166 -20.31 87.35 -31.77
CA GLU A 166 -21.15 87.63 -32.94
C GLU A 166 -21.86 88.99 -32.81
N LYS A 167 -22.41 89.31 -31.63
CA LYS A 167 -23.02 90.62 -31.34
C LYS A 167 -22.03 91.79 -31.40
N LEU A 168 -20.77 91.57 -31.02
CA LEU A 168 -19.71 92.58 -31.11
C LEU A 168 -19.17 92.76 -32.54
N LYS A 169 -19.18 91.71 -33.37
CA LYS A 169 -18.84 91.80 -34.80
C LYS A 169 -19.93 92.49 -35.63
N TYR A 170 -21.18 92.48 -35.14
CA TYR A 170 -22.30 93.21 -35.73
C TYR A 170 -22.97 94.11 -34.68
N PRO A 171 -22.28 95.15 -34.16
CA PRO A 171 -22.89 96.03 -33.19
C PRO A 171 -23.93 96.87 -33.94
N ASN A 172 -25.20 96.51 -33.77
CA ASN A 172 -26.40 97.24 -34.19
C ASN A 172 -26.13 98.34 -35.21
N LEU A 173 -26.28 98.00 -36.50
CA LEU A 173 -26.69 98.98 -37.50
C LEU A 173 -27.81 99.82 -36.88
N CYS A 174 -27.54 101.11 -36.70
CA CYS A 174 -28.50 102.02 -36.10
C CYS A 174 -29.80 101.96 -36.90
N LEU A 175 -30.93 101.58 -36.27
CA LEU A 175 -32.24 101.53 -36.92
C LEU A 175 -32.68 102.89 -37.50
N ALA A 176 -32.01 103.99 -37.12
CA ALA A 176 -32.25 105.33 -37.67
C ALA A 176 -31.27 105.77 -38.77
N CYS A 177 -30.11 105.13 -38.96
CA CYS A 177 -29.15 105.58 -39.99
C CYS A 177 -28.36 104.49 -40.74
N GLY A 178 -28.60 103.20 -40.50
CA GLY A 178 -28.21 102.13 -41.41
C GLY A 178 -26.73 102.07 -41.80
N LYS A 179 -25.82 102.42 -40.88
CA LYS A 179 -24.41 102.01 -40.92
C LYS A 179 -24.03 101.30 -39.64
#